data_AF-A0A9E7BZX9-F1
#
_entry.id   AF-A0A9E7BZX9-F1
#
_cell.length_a   1.000
_cell.length_b   1.000
_cell.length_c   1.000
_cell.angle_alpha   90.00
_cell.angle_beta   90.00
_cell.angle_gamma   90.00
#
_symmetry.space_group_name_H-M   'P 1'
#
loop_
_entity.id
_entity.type
_entity.pdbx_description
1 polymer ?
#
loop_
_entity_poly.entity_id
_entity_poly.type
_entity_poly.pdbx_seq_one_letter_code
_entity_poly.pdbx_strand_id
1 'polypeptide(L)'
;MTALDDALTEHEPAPARLRALLHAELELGVQELRRKRSGIPEPVTVAIGPGLLAVAPVPATLRADPQEVEERSWLLVAALVGSLVEAGGRGVQAGDHDGHLLLAAEAGDPELAALAFDEHVARVDRLRARAVVLPAGVLEAHEPLRPPVGEAHPLRIAEAIAALGANPADPLQVAEQEDAVLAALAGPAAAPRPHEDPDPDRRIARRIVQRLAGMGKWGGYHTEFSHLARGFHGNDKQLAEEIGERLIASGLLEEKLSVGQRHVFLNPRRARDVYALIEEGTLPAGLDLRR
;
A
#
# COMPACT_ATOMS: atom_id res chain seq x y z
N MET A 1 -34.02 -1.34 -18.60
CA MET A 1 -34.10 -2.24 -17.44
C MET A 1 -33.70 -3.60 -17.95
N THR A 2 -32.64 -4.17 -17.38
CA THR A 2 -32.14 -5.49 -17.73
C THR A 2 -32.80 -6.55 -16.86
N ALA A 3 -32.63 -7.83 -17.20
CA ALA A 3 -33.16 -8.93 -16.41
C ALA A 3 -32.58 -8.96 -14.97
N LEU A 4 -31.36 -8.43 -14.78
CA LEU A 4 -30.78 -8.24 -13.45
C LEU A 4 -31.53 -7.16 -12.65
N ASP A 5 -31.91 -6.04 -13.27
CA ASP A 5 -32.70 -4.99 -12.61
C ASP A 5 -34.04 -5.54 -12.13
N ASP A 6 -34.74 -6.26 -13.01
CA ASP A 6 -36.04 -6.84 -12.70
C ASP A 6 -35.91 -7.80 -11.50
N ALA A 7 -34.89 -8.65 -11.51
CA ALA A 7 -34.63 -9.60 -10.43
C ALA A 7 -34.27 -8.91 -9.10
N LEU A 8 -33.57 -7.77 -9.12
CA LEU A 8 -33.24 -7.02 -7.90
C LEU A 8 -34.47 -6.33 -7.28
N THR A 9 -35.52 -6.09 -8.06
CA THR A 9 -36.80 -5.55 -7.54
C THR A 9 -37.73 -6.62 -6.97
N GLU A 10 -37.45 -7.90 -7.22
CA GLU A 10 -38.23 -9.02 -6.66
C GLU A 10 -38.01 -9.12 -5.13
N HIS A 11 -39.01 -9.62 -4.41
CA HIS A 11 -38.86 -9.90 -2.98
C HIS A 11 -38.09 -11.22 -2.80
N GLU A 12 -36.88 -11.15 -2.24
CA GLU A 12 -35.98 -12.29 -1.99
C GLU A 12 -35.55 -13.10 -3.25
N PRO A 13 -34.88 -12.46 -4.23
CA PRO A 13 -34.33 -13.18 -5.36
C PRO A 13 -33.29 -14.22 -4.92
N ALA A 14 -33.34 -15.42 -5.51
CA ALA A 14 -32.38 -16.47 -5.21
C ALA A 14 -30.95 -16.04 -5.59
N PRO A 15 -29.95 -16.11 -4.68
CA PRO A 15 -28.58 -15.67 -4.96
C PRO A 15 -27.95 -16.31 -6.20
N ALA A 16 -28.22 -17.60 -6.45
CA ALA A 16 -27.74 -18.30 -7.63
C ALA A 16 -28.28 -17.71 -8.94
N ARG A 17 -29.53 -17.24 -8.95
CA ARG A 17 -30.13 -16.56 -10.11
C ARG A 17 -29.46 -15.21 -10.33
N LEU A 18 -29.24 -14.44 -9.27
CA LEU A 18 -28.54 -13.15 -9.37
C LEU A 18 -27.10 -13.31 -9.89
N ARG A 19 -26.35 -14.31 -9.40
CA ARG A 19 -25.00 -14.60 -9.91
C ARG A 19 -25.01 -14.93 -11.40
N ALA A 20 -25.95 -15.76 -11.86
CA ALA A 20 -26.08 -16.10 -13.28
C ALA A 20 -26.42 -14.88 -14.15
N LEU A 21 -27.32 -14.01 -13.70
CA LEU A 21 -27.67 -12.77 -14.41
C LEU A 21 -26.51 -11.78 -14.42
N LEU A 22 -25.81 -11.62 -13.30
CA LEU A 22 -24.62 -10.79 -13.19
C LEU A 22 -23.53 -11.26 -14.16
N HIS A 23 -23.24 -12.56 -14.20
CA HIS A 23 -22.25 -13.11 -15.13
C HIS A 23 -22.60 -12.79 -16.59
N ALA A 24 -23.87 -12.92 -16.97
CA ALA A 24 -24.33 -12.56 -18.32
C ALA A 24 -24.13 -11.05 -18.63
N GLU A 25 -24.42 -10.17 -17.67
CA GLU A 25 -24.18 -8.71 -17.80
C GLU A 25 -22.68 -8.39 -17.92
N LEU A 26 -21.82 -9.06 -17.15
CA LEU A 26 -20.37 -8.87 -17.22
C LEU A 26 -19.80 -9.32 -18.57
N GLU A 27 -20.25 -10.46 -19.09
CA GLU A 27 -19.87 -10.93 -20.43
C GLU A 27 -20.27 -9.96 -21.55
N LEU A 28 -21.48 -9.39 -21.46
CA LEU A 28 -21.92 -8.33 -22.37
C LEU A 28 -21.03 -7.07 -22.22
N GLY A 29 -20.69 -6.69 -20.99
CA GLY A 29 -19.77 -5.59 -20.69
C GLY A 29 -18.39 -5.77 -21.34
N VAL A 30 -17.82 -6.98 -21.26
CA VAL A 30 -16.54 -7.32 -21.91
C VAL A 30 -16.63 -7.10 -23.42
N GLN A 31 -17.73 -7.53 -24.04
CA GLN A 31 -17.94 -7.37 -25.48
C GLN A 31 -18.10 -5.90 -25.88
N GLU A 32 -18.84 -5.10 -25.10
CA GLU A 32 -19.02 -3.67 -25.37
C GLU A 32 -17.73 -2.87 -25.20
N LEU A 33 -16.94 -3.16 -24.17
CA LEU A 33 -15.67 -2.47 -23.93
C LEU A 33 -14.67 -2.65 -25.08
N ARG A 34 -14.71 -3.79 -25.78
CA ARG A 34 -13.87 -4.08 -26.96
C ARG A 34 -14.30 -3.33 -28.24
N ARG A 35 -15.45 -2.67 -28.25
CA ARG A 35 -15.94 -1.98 -29.45
C ARG A 35 -15.30 -0.60 -29.57
N LYS A 36 -14.93 -0.20 -30.79
CA LYS A 36 -14.31 1.12 -31.04
C LYS A 36 -15.22 2.30 -30.64
N ARG A 37 -16.54 2.14 -30.71
CA ARG A 37 -17.54 3.13 -30.28
C ARG A 37 -18.68 2.39 -29.59
N SER A 38 -19.16 2.87 -28.45
CA SER A 38 -20.38 2.34 -27.82
C SER A 38 -21.55 2.57 -28.76
N GLY A 39 -22.05 1.52 -29.39
CA GLY A 39 -23.11 1.59 -30.39
C GLY A 39 -24.48 1.15 -29.88
N ILE A 40 -24.65 0.87 -28.59
CA ILE A 40 -25.83 0.18 -28.04
C ILE A 40 -26.51 0.98 -26.91
N PRO A 41 -27.85 0.87 -26.77
CA PRO A 41 -28.65 1.59 -25.78
C PRO A 41 -28.37 1.24 -24.30
N GLU A 42 -27.74 0.12 -23.99
CA GLU A 42 -27.58 -0.38 -22.62
C GLU A 42 -26.20 -0.05 -22.04
N PRO A 43 -26.14 0.51 -20.82
CA PRO A 43 -24.88 0.83 -20.15
C PRO A 43 -24.13 -0.43 -19.70
N VAL A 44 -22.79 -0.38 -19.72
CA VAL A 44 -21.93 -1.40 -19.12
C VAL A 44 -22.20 -1.47 -17.61
N THR A 45 -22.55 -2.65 -17.11
CA THR A 45 -22.84 -2.86 -15.69
C THR A 45 -21.55 -3.18 -14.92
N VAL A 46 -21.31 -2.47 -13.82
CA VAL A 46 -20.46 -2.93 -12.70
C VAL A 46 -21.37 -3.24 -11.51
N ALA A 47 -20.93 -4.10 -10.61
CA ALA A 47 -21.73 -4.44 -9.45
C ALA A 47 -20.95 -4.27 -8.15
N ILE A 48 -21.63 -3.79 -7.11
CA ILE A 48 -21.06 -3.49 -5.80
C ILE A 48 -21.91 -4.22 -4.75
N GLY A 49 -21.26 -4.91 -3.81
CA GLY A 49 -21.91 -5.67 -2.77
C GLY A 49 -21.42 -5.31 -1.37
N PRO A 50 -21.96 -5.96 -0.33
CA PRO A 50 -21.55 -5.73 1.05
C PRO A 50 -20.06 -5.98 1.27
N GLY A 51 -19.46 -5.26 2.22
CA GLY A 51 -18.02 -5.29 2.46
C GLY A 51 -17.20 -4.58 1.38
N LEU A 52 -17.85 -3.70 0.61
CA LEU A 52 -17.26 -2.93 -0.50
C LEU A 52 -16.57 -3.81 -1.55
N LEU A 53 -17.11 -5.00 -1.79
CA LEU A 53 -16.73 -5.84 -2.91
C LEU A 53 -17.33 -5.25 -4.19
N ALA A 54 -16.53 -5.10 -5.23
CA ALA A 54 -17.02 -4.63 -6.52
C ALA A 54 -16.44 -5.45 -7.67
N VAL A 55 -17.25 -5.77 -8.66
CA VAL A 55 -16.80 -6.50 -9.85
C VAL A 55 -16.99 -5.64 -11.10
N ALA A 56 -15.98 -5.66 -11.97
CA ALA A 56 -15.97 -4.98 -13.25
C ALA A 56 -15.72 -5.98 -14.40
N PRO A 57 -16.30 -5.76 -15.60
CA PRO A 57 -16.15 -6.64 -16.76
C PRO A 57 -14.80 -6.45 -17.46
N VAL A 58 -13.72 -6.61 -16.70
CA VAL A 58 -12.33 -6.57 -17.16
C VAL A 58 -11.57 -7.78 -16.60
N PRO A 59 -10.47 -8.23 -17.21
CA PRO A 59 -9.72 -9.39 -16.73
C PRO A 59 -9.14 -9.20 -15.31
N ALA A 60 -9.23 -10.23 -14.47
CA ALA A 60 -8.65 -10.22 -13.11
C ALA A 60 -7.11 -10.11 -13.10
N THR A 61 -6.47 -10.51 -14.20
CA THR A 61 -5.04 -10.37 -14.48
C THR A 61 -4.57 -8.91 -14.46
N LEU A 62 -5.47 -7.92 -14.56
CA LEU A 62 -5.16 -6.50 -14.40
C LEU A 62 -4.36 -6.19 -13.12
N ARG A 63 -4.59 -6.95 -12.03
CA ARG A 63 -3.84 -6.81 -10.76
C ARG A 63 -2.32 -7.01 -10.95
N ALA A 64 -1.93 -7.86 -11.89
CA ALA A 64 -0.55 -8.24 -12.15
C ALA A 64 0.03 -7.55 -13.38
N ASP A 65 -0.79 -7.34 -14.42
CA ASP A 65 -0.38 -6.69 -15.66
C ASP A 65 -1.38 -5.57 -16.05
N PRO A 66 -1.03 -4.30 -15.79
CA PRO A 66 -1.85 -3.17 -16.18
C PRO A 66 -2.04 -3.00 -17.69
N GLN A 67 -1.18 -3.59 -18.52
CA GLN A 67 -1.21 -3.42 -19.98
C GLN A 67 -2.22 -4.33 -20.67
N GLU A 68 -2.86 -5.26 -19.95
CA GLU A 68 -3.85 -6.15 -20.53
C GLU A 68 -5.20 -5.49 -20.84
N VAL A 69 -5.45 -4.30 -20.30
CA VAL A 69 -6.69 -3.55 -20.54
C VAL A 69 -6.44 -2.35 -21.44
N GLU A 70 -7.40 -2.09 -22.32
CA GLU A 70 -7.42 -0.85 -23.11
C GLU A 70 -7.86 0.34 -22.27
N GLU A 71 -7.59 1.54 -22.75
CA GLU A 71 -7.90 2.82 -22.09
C GLU A 71 -9.35 2.90 -21.57
N ARG A 72 -10.33 2.48 -22.37
CA ARG A 72 -11.74 2.54 -21.94
C ARG A 72 -12.05 1.62 -20.77
N SER A 73 -11.52 0.41 -20.80
CA SER A 73 -11.64 -0.55 -19.69
C SER A 73 -10.93 -0.02 -18.45
N TRP A 74 -9.77 0.63 -18.63
CA TRP A 74 -9.09 1.31 -17.54
C TRP A 74 -9.93 2.45 -16.93
N LEU A 75 -10.54 3.32 -17.75
CA LEU A 75 -11.36 4.43 -17.23
C LEU A 75 -12.58 3.94 -16.44
N LEU A 76 -13.19 2.83 -16.85
CA LEU A 76 -14.25 2.16 -16.07
C LEU A 76 -13.74 1.72 -14.69
N VAL A 77 -12.59 1.06 -14.64
CA VAL A 77 -11.96 0.57 -13.41
C VAL A 77 -11.52 1.73 -12.52
N ALA A 78 -10.94 2.78 -13.11
CA ALA A 78 -10.54 3.97 -12.37
C ALA A 78 -11.76 4.62 -11.70
N ALA A 79 -12.87 4.81 -12.43
CA ALA A 79 -14.12 5.35 -11.88
C ALA A 79 -14.63 4.50 -10.70
N LEU A 80 -14.55 3.17 -10.83
CA LEU A 80 -14.92 2.22 -9.77
C LEU A 80 -14.00 2.33 -8.55
N VAL A 81 -12.69 2.38 -8.73
CA VAL A 81 -11.75 2.60 -7.62
C VAL A 81 -12.04 3.93 -6.91
N GLY A 82 -12.28 4.99 -7.70
CA GLY A 82 -12.62 6.30 -7.17
C GLY A 82 -13.89 6.28 -6.33
N SER A 83 -14.93 5.59 -6.78
CA SER A 83 -16.20 5.52 -6.07
C SER A 83 -16.13 4.68 -4.78
N LEU A 84 -15.34 3.60 -4.78
CA LEU A 84 -15.05 2.83 -3.57
C LEU A 84 -14.35 3.70 -2.52
N VAL A 85 -13.37 4.50 -2.95
CA VAL A 85 -12.65 5.42 -2.07
C VAL A 85 -13.54 6.53 -1.54
N GLU A 86 -14.37 7.13 -2.38
CA GLU A 86 -15.31 8.19 -1.98
C GLU A 86 -16.34 7.67 -0.96
N ALA A 87 -16.75 6.41 -1.08
CA ALA A 87 -17.59 5.73 -0.11
C ALA A 87 -16.90 5.40 1.22
N GLY A 88 -15.62 5.78 1.39
CA GLY A 88 -14.83 5.58 2.60
C GLY A 88 -13.85 4.41 2.53
N GLY A 89 -13.80 3.68 1.40
CA GLY A 89 -12.91 2.56 1.18
C GLY A 89 -11.42 2.96 1.15
N ARG A 90 -10.56 2.08 1.67
CA ARG A 90 -9.09 2.21 1.62
C ARG A 90 -8.42 0.85 1.38
N GLY A 91 -7.15 0.88 1.00
CA GLY A 91 -6.32 -0.31 0.83
C GLY A 91 -6.85 -1.20 -0.28
N VAL A 92 -7.05 -0.66 -1.48
CA VAL A 92 -7.70 -1.40 -2.58
C VAL A 92 -6.95 -2.70 -2.88
N GLN A 93 -7.67 -3.80 -2.76
CA GLN A 93 -7.22 -5.15 -3.12
C GLN A 93 -7.93 -5.62 -4.38
N ALA A 94 -7.33 -6.56 -5.09
CA ALA A 94 -7.91 -7.16 -6.27
C ALA A 94 -7.81 -8.69 -6.26
N GLY A 95 -8.75 -9.32 -6.95
CA GLY A 95 -8.83 -10.76 -7.15
C GLY A 95 -9.70 -11.10 -8.36
N ASP A 96 -10.20 -12.32 -8.35
CA ASP A 96 -10.97 -12.92 -9.44
C ASP A 96 -12.40 -13.22 -9.00
N HIS A 97 -13.35 -12.91 -9.87
CA HIS A 97 -14.72 -13.36 -9.80
C HIS A 97 -15.13 -13.90 -11.17
N ASP A 98 -15.02 -15.21 -11.35
CA ASP A 98 -15.31 -15.92 -12.60
C ASP A 98 -14.56 -15.35 -13.82
N GLY A 99 -13.29 -14.98 -13.65
CA GLY A 99 -12.45 -14.38 -14.70
C GLY A 99 -12.53 -12.85 -14.81
N HIS A 100 -13.46 -12.24 -14.07
CA HIS A 100 -13.60 -10.78 -14.00
C HIS A 100 -12.85 -10.19 -12.79
N LEU A 101 -12.44 -8.94 -12.91
CA LEU A 101 -11.75 -8.23 -11.84
C LEU A 101 -12.71 -7.99 -10.67
N LEU A 102 -12.39 -8.61 -9.54
CA LEU A 102 -12.98 -8.30 -8.25
C LEU A 102 -12.07 -7.32 -7.52
N LEU A 103 -12.64 -6.22 -7.04
CA LEU A 103 -12.02 -5.23 -6.18
C LEU A 103 -12.63 -5.31 -4.78
N ALA A 104 -11.84 -5.00 -3.77
CA ALA A 104 -12.32 -4.76 -2.42
C ALA A 104 -11.60 -3.56 -1.81
N ALA A 105 -12.29 -2.84 -0.94
CA ALA A 105 -11.68 -1.84 -0.10
C ALA A 105 -12.17 -1.99 1.34
N GLU A 106 -11.35 -1.55 2.29
CA GLU A 106 -11.65 -1.61 3.72
C GLU A 106 -12.74 -0.60 4.08
N ALA A 107 -13.85 -1.10 4.61
CA ALA A 107 -15.00 -0.31 5.07
C ALA A 107 -15.68 0.53 3.97
N GLY A 108 -16.77 1.20 4.35
CA GLY A 108 -17.54 2.10 3.49
C GLY A 108 -18.95 1.62 3.19
N ASP A 109 -19.67 2.40 2.39
CA ASP A 109 -21.07 2.19 2.05
C ASP A 109 -21.25 1.81 0.56
N PRO A 110 -21.75 0.60 0.25
CA PRO A 110 -21.94 0.17 -1.13
C PRO A 110 -22.97 1.00 -1.91
N GLU A 111 -23.97 1.57 -1.25
CA GLU A 111 -24.97 2.44 -1.89
C GLU A 111 -24.32 3.77 -2.31
N LEU A 112 -23.51 4.35 -1.41
CA LEU A 112 -22.73 5.55 -1.71
C LEU A 112 -21.72 5.30 -2.83
N ALA A 113 -21.05 4.14 -2.81
CA ALA A 113 -20.10 3.76 -3.86
C ALA A 113 -20.78 3.61 -5.24
N ALA A 114 -22.01 3.10 -5.29
CA ALA A 114 -22.76 3.00 -6.53
C ALA A 114 -23.16 4.38 -7.07
N LEU A 115 -23.63 5.28 -6.20
CA LEU A 115 -23.97 6.65 -6.58
C LEU A 115 -22.74 7.42 -7.10
N ALA A 116 -21.62 7.37 -6.37
CA ALA A 116 -20.36 8.01 -6.76
C ALA A 116 -19.82 7.44 -8.07
N PHE A 117 -20.01 6.14 -8.34
CA PHE A 117 -19.60 5.53 -9.61
C PHE A 117 -20.34 6.15 -10.79
N ASP A 118 -21.67 6.27 -10.69
CA ASP A 118 -22.50 6.84 -11.74
C ASP A 118 -22.10 8.29 -12.05
N GLU A 119 -21.75 9.08 -11.02
CA GLU A 119 -21.23 10.44 -11.18
C GLU A 119 -19.84 10.46 -11.84
N HIS A 120 -18.93 9.58 -11.43
CA HIS A 120 -17.59 9.49 -11.98
C HIS A 120 -17.59 9.09 -13.45
N VAL A 121 -18.40 8.09 -13.82
CA VAL A 121 -18.40 7.55 -15.18
C VAL A 121 -19.17 8.43 -16.16
N ALA A 122 -20.09 9.27 -15.69
CA ALA A 122 -20.80 10.24 -16.53
C ALA A 122 -19.86 11.24 -17.25
N ARG A 123 -18.64 11.43 -16.73
CA ARG A 123 -17.59 12.28 -17.33
C ARG A 123 -16.71 11.57 -18.35
N VAL A 124 -16.80 10.24 -18.46
CA VAL A 124 -16.00 9.45 -19.39
C VAL A 124 -16.63 9.52 -20.79
N ASP A 125 -15.93 10.14 -21.74
CA ASP A 125 -16.44 10.30 -23.11
C ASP A 125 -16.79 8.95 -23.73
N ARG A 126 -18.00 8.86 -24.31
CA ARG A 126 -18.50 7.70 -25.07
C ARG A 126 -18.49 6.36 -24.31
N LEU A 127 -18.51 6.38 -22.97
CA LEU A 127 -18.77 5.21 -22.15
C LEU A 127 -20.05 5.43 -21.37
N ARG A 128 -21.07 4.62 -21.65
CA ARG A 128 -22.24 4.51 -20.77
C ARG A 128 -22.00 3.33 -19.86
N ALA A 129 -21.92 3.58 -18.57
CA ALA A 129 -21.86 2.54 -17.56
C ALA A 129 -22.77 2.90 -16.39
N ARG A 130 -23.02 1.92 -15.52
CA ARG A 130 -23.77 2.09 -14.29
C ARG A 130 -23.30 1.12 -13.23
N ALA A 131 -23.49 1.48 -11.96
CA ALA A 131 -23.34 0.55 -10.85
C ALA A 131 -24.70 -0.05 -10.45
N VAL A 132 -24.69 -1.33 -10.05
CA VAL A 132 -25.82 -1.97 -9.35
C VAL A 132 -25.38 -2.45 -7.98
N VAL A 133 -26.22 -2.24 -6.96
CA VAL A 133 -25.98 -2.75 -5.61
C VAL A 133 -26.56 -4.16 -5.50
N LEU A 134 -25.74 -5.11 -5.05
CA LEU A 134 -26.11 -6.51 -4.89
C LEU A 134 -26.31 -6.88 -3.42
N PRO A 135 -27.22 -7.82 -3.10
CA PRO A 135 -27.35 -8.35 -1.76
C PRO A 135 -26.14 -9.22 -1.37
N ALA A 136 -26.03 -9.49 -0.06
CA ALA A 136 -25.00 -10.37 0.49
C ALA A 136 -25.04 -11.77 -0.14
N GLY A 137 -23.86 -12.35 -0.36
CA GLY A 137 -23.71 -13.68 -0.94
C GLY A 137 -23.82 -13.72 -2.47
N VAL A 138 -24.04 -12.61 -3.18
CA VAL A 138 -23.92 -12.63 -4.65
C VAL A 138 -22.44 -12.53 -5.06
N LEU A 139 -21.74 -11.53 -4.53
CA LEU A 139 -20.29 -11.37 -4.70
C LEU A 139 -19.54 -12.11 -3.60
N GLU A 140 -18.62 -12.98 -4.00
CA GLU A 140 -17.72 -13.71 -3.13
C GLU A 140 -16.34 -13.78 -3.78
N ALA A 141 -15.29 -13.64 -2.96
CA ALA A 141 -13.92 -13.87 -3.41
C ALA A 141 -13.61 -15.37 -3.33
N HIS A 142 -13.40 -16.02 -4.48
CA HIS A 142 -13.06 -17.45 -4.53
C HIS A 142 -11.60 -17.72 -4.10
N GLU A 143 -10.73 -16.72 -4.25
CA GLU A 143 -9.35 -16.73 -3.78
C GLU A 143 -9.07 -15.55 -2.84
N PRO A 144 -8.04 -15.63 -1.99
CA PRO A 144 -7.62 -14.50 -1.17
C PRO A 144 -7.28 -13.29 -2.04
N LEU A 145 -7.94 -12.17 -1.77
CA LEU A 145 -7.66 -10.89 -2.40
C LEU A 145 -6.24 -10.44 -2.06
N ARG A 146 -5.58 -9.78 -3.02
CA ARG A 146 -4.18 -9.36 -2.90
C ARG A 146 -4.01 -7.92 -3.33
N PRO A 147 -3.01 -7.21 -2.80
CA PRO A 147 -2.68 -5.89 -3.30
C PRO A 147 -2.25 -5.94 -4.79
N PRO A 148 -2.43 -4.84 -5.53
CA PRO A 148 -1.87 -4.68 -6.87
C PRO A 148 -0.35 -4.82 -6.87
N VAL A 149 0.21 -5.41 -7.94
CA VAL A 149 1.65 -5.73 -8.04
C VAL A 149 2.45 -4.49 -8.45
N GLY A 150 3.38 -4.08 -7.59
CA GLY A 150 4.25 -2.93 -7.84
C GLY A 150 3.71 -1.63 -7.25
N GLU A 151 4.63 -0.74 -6.88
CA GLU A 151 4.31 0.52 -6.19
C GLU A 151 3.65 1.54 -7.12
N ALA A 152 4.04 1.57 -8.39
CA ALA A 152 3.47 2.43 -9.42
C ALA A 152 2.28 1.79 -10.17
N HIS A 153 1.63 0.77 -9.58
CA HIS A 153 0.52 0.10 -10.24
C HIS A 153 -0.68 1.06 -10.40
N PRO A 154 -1.34 1.14 -11.57
CA PRO A 154 -2.43 2.10 -11.81
C PRO A 154 -3.57 2.07 -10.80
N LEU A 155 -3.99 0.89 -10.30
CA LEU A 155 -4.96 0.80 -9.20
C LEU A 155 -4.55 1.58 -7.93
N ARG A 156 -3.26 1.59 -7.56
CA ARG A 156 -2.75 2.36 -6.42
C ARG A 156 -2.74 3.86 -6.70
N ILE A 157 -2.39 4.22 -7.94
CA ILE A 157 -2.41 5.61 -8.41
C ILE A 157 -3.86 6.14 -8.36
N ALA A 158 -4.82 5.37 -8.89
CA ALA A 158 -6.24 5.72 -8.87
C ALA A 158 -6.78 5.88 -7.45
N GLU A 159 -6.41 4.97 -6.53
CA GLU A 159 -6.74 5.10 -5.11
C GLU A 159 -6.14 6.38 -4.50
N ALA A 160 -4.88 6.69 -4.79
CA ALA A 160 -4.21 7.89 -4.27
C ALA A 160 -4.87 9.18 -4.80
N ILE A 161 -5.23 9.23 -6.08
CA ILE A 161 -5.96 10.35 -6.68
C ILE A 161 -7.31 10.54 -5.99
N ALA A 162 -8.07 9.45 -5.81
CA ALA A 162 -9.36 9.50 -5.14
C ALA A 162 -9.24 9.89 -3.66
N ALA A 163 -8.16 9.49 -2.98
CA ALA A 163 -7.88 9.90 -1.61
C ALA A 163 -7.63 11.41 -1.47
N LEU A 164 -7.20 12.07 -2.55
CA LEU A 164 -7.05 13.53 -2.66
C LEU A 164 -8.37 14.23 -3.03
N GLY A 165 -9.47 13.49 -3.20
CA GLY A 165 -10.78 14.02 -3.56
C GLY A 165 -10.95 14.32 -5.05
N ALA A 166 -10.09 13.76 -5.91
CA ALA A 166 -10.15 13.89 -7.36
C ALA A 166 -10.72 12.62 -8.01
N ASN A 167 -11.36 12.76 -9.18
CA ASN A 167 -11.85 11.62 -9.95
C ASN A 167 -10.70 10.99 -10.76
N PRO A 168 -10.28 9.74 -10.48
CA PRO A 168 -9.21 9.07 -11.21
C PRO A 168 -9.55 8.71 -12.66
N ALA A 169 -10.81 8.78 -13.07
CA ALA A 169 -11.25 8.61 -14.45
C ALA A 169 -11.30 9.93 -15.25
N ASP A 170 -10.99 11.07 -14.65
CA ASP A 170 -10.97 12.40 -15.29
C ASP A 170 -9.52 12.82 -15.57
N PRO A 171 -9.05 12.76 -16.83
CA PRO A 171 -7.64 13.02 -17.17
C PRO A 171 -7.15 14.42 -16.76
N LEU A 172 -8.04 15.42 -16.70
CA LEU A 172 -7.66 16.77 -16.29
C LEU A 172 -7.36 16.82 -14.80
N GLN A 173 -8.21 16.20 -13.97
CA GLN A 173 -7.96 16.14 -12.53
C GLN A 173 -6.75 15.26 -12.22
N VAL A 174 -6.54 14.17 -12.95
CA VAL A 174 -5.33 13.34 -12.80
C VAL A 174 -4.06 14.17 -13.02
N ALA A 175 -4.02 14.97 -14.09
CA ALA A 175 -2.88 15.83 -14.39
C ALA A 175 -2.64 16.90 -13.31
N GLU A 176 -3.71 17.46 -12.72
CA GLU A 176 -3.61 18.43 -11.63
C GLU A 176 -3.06 17.82 -10.32
N GLN A 177 -3.17 16.50 -10.13
CA GLN A 177 -2.75 15.81 -8.91
C GLN A 177 -1.40 15.09 -9.02
N GLU A 178 -0.69 15.16 -10.15
CA GLU A 178 0.52 14.35 -10.41
C GLU A 178 1.56 14.44 -9.29
N ASP A 179 1.96 15.66 -8.89
CA ASP A 179 2.95 15.89 -7.84
C ASP A 179 2.47 15.38 -6.47
N ALA A 180 1.20 15.59 -6.14
CA ALA A 180 0.61 15.16 -4.87
C ALA A 180 0.53 13.63 -4.78
N VAL A 181 0.21 12.96 -5.89
CA VAL A 181 0.17 11.51 -5.99
C VAL A 181 1.58 10.92 -5.85
N LEU A 182 2.58 11.49 -6.53
CA LEU A 182 3.97 11.06 -6.38
C LEU A 182 4.44 11.16 -4.93
N ALA A 183 4.11 12.26 -4.25
CA ALA A 183 4.41 12.45 -2.84
C ALA A 183 3.69 11.43 -1.94
N ALA A 184 2.42 11.14 -2.22
CA ALA A 184 1.63 10.16 -1.45
C ALA A 184 2.16 8.73 -1.62
N LEU A 185 2.55 8.33 -2.84
CA LEU A 185 3.05 7.00 -3.16
C LEU A 185 4.48 6.75 -2.69
N ALA A 186 5.32 7.79 -2.60
CA ALA A 186 6.68 7.68 -2.08
C ALA A 186 6.71 7.28 -0.58
N GLY A 187 5.59 7.40 0.13
CA GLY A 187 5.51 7.17 1.57
C GLY A 187 6.36 8.16 2.36
N PRO A 188 6.43 8.03 3.71
CA PRO A 188 7.39 8.78 4.49
C PRO A 188 8.82 8.40 4.03
N ALA A 189 9.66 9.40 3.77
CA ALA A 189 11.04 9.19 3.34
C ALA A 189 11.74 8.17 4.23
N ALA A 190 12.27 7.10 3.63
CA ALA A 190 13.07 6.12 4.37
C ALA A 190 14.19 6.84 5.12
N ALA A 191 14.41 6.47 6.39
CA ALA A 191 15.48 7.07 7.17
C ALA A 191 16.82 6.90 6.44
N PRO A 192 17.69 7.93 6.41
CA PRO A 192 18.97 7.85 5.73
C PRO A 192 19.78 6.69 6.29
N ARG A 193 20.59 6.02 5.43
CA ARG A 193 21.43 4.90 5.89
C ARG A 193 22.34 5.35 7.04
N PRO A 194 22.80 4.45 7.93
CA PRO A 194 23.68 4.82 9.04
C PRO A 194 24.92 5.65 8.69
N HIS A 195 25.43 5.61 7.46
CA HIS A 195 26.57 6.42 7.01
C HIS A 195 26.18 7.75 6.32
N GLU A 196 24.90 7.92 6.00
CA GLU A 196 24.31 9.11 5.38
C GLU A 196 23.58 9.99 6.39
N ASP A 197 23.51 9.57 7.67
CA ASP A 197 22.87 10.34 8.72
C ASP A 197 23.51 11.74 8.84
N PRO A 198 22.75 12.84 8.72
CA PRO A 198 23.31 14.18 8.72
C PRO A 198 23.94 14.58 10.06
N ASP A 199 23.46 13.99 11.17
CA ASP A 199 23.98 14.25 12.51
C ASP A 199 25.23 13.40 12.74
N PRO A 200 26.42 14.00 12.95
CA PRO A 200 27.68 13.27 13.08
C PRO A 200 27.70 12.28 14.26
N ASP A 201 27.11 12.66 15.39
CA ASP A 201 27.12 11.87 16.62
C ASP A 201 26.19 10.66 16.44
N ARG A 202 24.99 10.90 15.88
CA ARG A 202 24.05 9.83 15.55
C ARG A 202 24.60 8.92 14.45
N ARG A 203 25.23 9.46 13.41
CA ARG A 203 25.89 8.69 12.34
C ARG A 203 26.91 7.71 12.90
N ILE A 204 27.78 8.19 13.80
CA ILE A 204 28.81 7.35 14.44
C ILE A 204 28.17 6.29 15.33
N ALA A 205 27.20 6.66 16.17
CA ALA A 205 26.48 5.72 17.03
C ALA A 205 25.84 4.60 16.21
N ARG A 206 25.08 4.94 15.15
CA ARG A 206 24.43 4.00 14.23
C ARG A 206 25.44 3.06 13.56
N ARG A 207 26.57 3.60 13.06
CA ARG A 207 27.63 2.78 12.44
C ARG A 207 28.31 1.83 13.43
N ILE A 208 28.51 2.24 14.68
CA ILE A 208 29.07 1.37 15.73
C ILE A 208 28.11 0.20 15.99
N VAL A 209 26.84 0.48 16.31
CA VAL A 209 25.89 -0.58 16.67
C VAL A 209 25.54 -1.48 15.48
N GLN A 210 25.45 -0.93 14.27
CA GLN A 210 25.24 -1.71 13.04
C GLN A 210 26.38 -2.71 12.81
N ARG A 211 27.64 -2.28 12.98
CA ARG A 211 28.80 -3.15 12.81
C ARG A 211 28.83 -4.26 13.86
N LEU A 212 28.57 -3.92 15.13
CA LEU A 212 28.53 -4.90 16.21
C LEU A 212 27.41 -5.93 15.98
N ALA A 213 26.22 -5.48 15.57
CA ALA A 213 25.09 -6.34 15.28
C ALA A 213 25.40 -7.28 14.10
N GLY A 214 25.98 -6.75 13.02
CA GLY A 214 26.41 -7.54 11.86
C GLY A 214 27.51 -8.56 12.17
N MET A 215 28.38 -8.27 13.15
CA MET A 215 29.38 -9.23 13.66
C MET A 215 28.83 -10.18 14.73
N GLY A 216 27.54 -10.09 15.09
CA GLY A 216 26.91 -10.91 16.12
C GLY A 216 27.42 -10.64 17.55
N LYS A 217 27.95 -9.44 17.84
CA LYS A 217 28.54 -9.06 19.14
C LYS A 217 27.47 -8.78 20.19
N TRP A 218 26.72 -9.83 20.56
CA TRP A 218 25.64 -9.81 21.53
C TRP A 218 25.99 -10.66 22.75
N GLY A 219 25.67 -10.17 23.95
CA GLY A 219 25.81 -10.92 25.20
C GLY A 219 27.20 -11.56 25.39
N GLY A 220 27.27 -12.89 25.19
CA GLY A 220 28.51 -13.66 25.37
C GLY A 220 29.64 -13.32 24.38
N TYR A 221 29.31 -12.76 23.21
CA TYR A 221 30.29 -12.43 22.16
C TYR A 221 30.61 -10.93 22.17
N HIS A 222 31.87 -10.61 22.42
CA HIS A 222 32.32 -9.26 22.78
C HIS A 222 33.54 -8.83 21.96
N THR A 223 33.86 -7.55 21.99
CA THR A 223 35.05 -6.96 21.35
C THR A 223 35.72 -5.99 22.30
N GLU A 224 37.02 -5.77 22.14
CA GLU A 224 37.73 -4.72 22.87
C GLU A 224 37.12 -3.34 22.56
N PHE A 225 37.00 -2.47 23.55
CA PHE A 225 36.42 -1.13 23.43
C PHE A 225 37.15 -0.26 22.39
N SER A 226 38.48 -0.35 22.34
CA SER A 226 39.29 0.36 21.34
C SER A 226 38.93 0.00 19.89
N HIS A 227 38.27 -1.15 19.67
CA HIS A 227 37.82 -1.56 18.33
C HIS A 227 36.57 -0.84 17.85
N LEU A 228 35.82 -0.15 18.72
CA LEU A 228 34.65 0.63 18.30
C LEU A 228 35.04 1.69 17.27
N ALA A 229 36.16 2.36 17.50
CA ALA A 229 36.68 3.41 16.64
C ALA A 229 37.38 2.92 15.36
N ARG A 230 37.47 1.59 15.11
CA ARG A 230 38.02 1.07 13.85
C ARG A 230 37.17 1.52 12.66
N GLY A 231 37.80 1.88 11.55
CA GLY A 231 37.11 2.35 10.35
C GLY A 231 36.55 3.79 10.43
N PHE A 232 36.90 4.52 11.48
CA PHE A 232 36.74 5.98 11.56
C PHE A 232 38.12 6.65 11.44
N HIS A 233 38.17 7.86 10.88
CA HIS A 233 39.42 8.55 10.56
C HIS A 233 39.40 9.97 11.12
N GLY A 234 40.59 10.52 11.45
CA GLY A 234 40.71 11.89 11.97
C GLY A 234 39.87 12.12 13.24
N ASN A 235 39.15 13.24 13.28
CA ASN A 235 38.33 13.65 14.43
C ASN A 235 37.19 12.65 14.73
N ASP A 236 36.70 11.92 13.73
CA ASP A 236 35.65 10.91 13.93
C ASP A 236 36.12 9.75 14.79
N LYS A 237 37.43 9.49 14.87
CA LYS A 237 37.96 8.41 15.71
C LYS A 237 37.80 8.75 17.19
N GLN A 238 38.15 9.97 17.59
CA GLN A 238 37.98 10.45 18.97
C GLN A 238 36.49 10.51 19.33
N LEU A 239 35.67 11.04 18.41
CA LEU A 239 34.23 11.08 18.58
C LEU A 239 33.63 9.68 18.72
N ALA A 240 34.11 8.69 17.97
CA ALA A 240 33.67 7.30 18.11
C ALA A 240 33.99 6.68 19.49
N GLU A 241 35.10 7.07 20.11
CA GLU A 241 35.43 6.67 21.49
C GLU A 241 34.48 7.34 22.49
N GLU A 242 34.22 8.65 22.35
CA GLU A 242 33.26 9.40 23.17
C GLU A 242 31.83 8.83 23.06
N ILE A 243 31.37 8.55 21.83
CA ILE A 243 30.08 7.90 21.56
C ILE A 243 30.05 6.49 22.15
N GLY A 244 31.15 5.75 22.09
CA GLY A 244 31.27 4.44 22.73
C GLY A 244 30.95 4.50 24.23
N GLU A 245 31.48 5.50 24.95
CA GLU A 245 31.19 5.69 26.37
C GLU A 245 29.71 6.04 26.62
N ARG A 246 29.12 6.90 25.77
CA ARG A 246 27.69 7.25 25.87
C ARG A 246 26.78 6.03 25.63
N LEU A 247 27.16 5.16 24.70
CA LEU A 247 26.45 3.91 24.43
C LEU A 247 26.51 2.96 25.64
N ILE A 248 27.64 2.91 26.37
CA ILE A 248 27.75 2.18 27.65
C ILE A 248 26.87 2.83 28.72
N ALA A 249 26.97 4.15 28.89
CA ALA A 249 26.18 4.90 29.89
C ALA A 249 24.66 4.72 29.69
N SER A 250 24.21 4.63 28.43
CA SER A 250 22.81 4.35 28.10
C SER A 250 22.38 2.89 28.33
N GLY A 251 23.31 1.96 28.55
CA GLY A 251 23.05 0.53 28.65
C GLY A 251 22.76 -0.18 27.32
N LEU A 252 23.00 0.47 26.17
CA LEU A 252 22.98 -0.17 24.85
C LEU A 252 24.19 -1.09 24.66
N LEU A 253 25.35 -0.69 25.21
CA LEU A 253 26.52 -1.55 25.36
C LEU A 253 26.70 -1.94 26.83
N GLU A 254 27.09 -3.18 27.07
CA GLU A 254 27.49 -3.66 28.39
C GLU A 254 28.97 -4.03 28.38
N GLU A 255 29.63 -3.84 29.53
CA GLU A 255 31.05 -4.17 29.70
C GLU A 255 31.24 -5.59 30.23
N LYS A 256 32.27 -6.27 29.72
CA LYS A 256 32.74 -7.54 30.25
C LYS A 256 34.02 -7.34 31.07
N LEU A 257 33.89 -7.42 32.39
CA LEU A 257 34.96 -7.11 33.35
C LEU A 257 36.02 -8.22 33.55
N SER A 258 35.85 -9.39 32.93
CA SER A 258 36.63 -10.60 33.24
C SER A 258 37.85 -10.87 32.34
N VAL A 259 38.22 -9.94 31.45
CA VAL A 259 39.22 -10.19 30.38
C VAL A 259 40.36 -9.18 30.33
N GLY A 260 40.78 -8.57 31.45
CA GLY A 260 42.01 -7.74 31.58
C GLY A 260 42.06 -6.41 30.79
N GLN A 261 41.38 -6.35 29.65
CA GLN A 261 41.13 -5.18 28.81
C GLN A 261 39.62 -4.86 28.85
N ARG A 262 39.23 -3.62 28.58
CA ARG A 262 37.81 -3.22 28.52
C ARG A 262 37.18 -3.81 27.25
N HIS A 263 36.24 -4.73 27.42
CA HIS A 263 35.49 -5.29 26.29
C HIS A 263 34.00 -4.96 26.42
N VAL A 264 33.35 -4.79 25.28
CA VAL A 264 31.94 -4.44 25.16
C VAL A 264 31.19 -5.39 24.24
N PHE A 265 29.88 -5.47 24.45
CA PHE A 265 28.92 -6.18 23.61
C PHE A 265 27.57 -5.46 23.62
N LEU A 266 26.73 -5.72 22.62
CA LEU A 266 25.36 -5.21 22.55
C LEU A 266 24.47 -5.90 23.56
N ASN A 267 23.69 -5.11 24.30
CA ASN A 267 22.74 -5.60 25.28
C ASN A 267 21.54 -6.32 24.59
N PRO A 268 21.39 -7.66 24.74
CA PRO A 268 20.29 -8.39 24.08
C PRO A 268 18.90 -7.93 24.56
N ARG A 269 18.79 -7.43 25.80
CA ARG A 269 17.52 -6.92 26.35
C ARG A 269 17.08 -5.62 25.68
N ARG A 270 18.00 -4.93 25.00
CA ARG A 270 17.74 -3.69 24.25
C ARG A 270 17.81 -3.89 22.74
N ALA A 271 17.63 -5.11 22.24
CA ALA A 271 17.71 -5.40 20.80
C ALA A 271 16.76 -4.52 19.97
N ARG A 272 15.52 -4.28 20.45
CA ARG A 272 14.56 -3.38 19.79
C ARG A 272 15.11 -1.97 19.63
N ASP A 273 15.70 -1.42 20.70
CA ASP A 273 16.28 -0.07 20.70
C ASP A 273 17.50 0.03 19.76
N VAL A 274 18.33 -1.02 19.73
CA VAL A 274 19.47 -1.12 18.81
C VAL A 274 18.98 -1.11 17.36
N TYR A 275 17.98 -1.92 17.02
CA TYR A 275 17.45 -1.96 15.66
C TYR A 275 16.71 -0.67 15.27
N ALA A 276 15.94 -0.07 16.17
CA ALA A 276 15.31 1.23 15.91
C ALA A 276 16.37 2.33 15.65
N LEU A 277 17.46 2.33 16.40
CA LEU A 277 18.57 3.24 16.14
C LEU A 277 19.22 2.97 14.76
N ILE A 278 19.46 1.71 14.41
CA ILE A 278 20.08 1.33 13.12
C ILE A 278 19.18 1.73 11.94
N GLU A 279 17.93 1.27 11.95
CA GLU A 279 17.02 1.36 10.81
C GLU A 279 16.39 2.75 10.69
N GLU A 280 15.98 3.34 11.81
CA GLU A 280 15.18 4.57 11.82
C GLU A 280 15.97 5.80 12.28
N GLY A 281 17.12 5.60 12.94
CA GLY A 281 17.83 6.69 13.61
C GLY A 281 17.17 7.14 14.92
N THR A 282 16.21 6.39 15.44
CA THR A 282 15.51 6.71 16.68
C THR A 282 16.44 6.61 17.89
N LEU A 283 16.63 7.71 18.64
CA LEU A 283 17.43 7.69 19.87
C LEU A 283 16.62 7.06 21.00
N PRO A 284 17.12 5.98 21.62
CA PRO A 284 16.38 5.32 22.67
C PRO A 284 16.53 6.07 24.00
N ALA A 285 15.60 5.81 24.93
CA ALA A 285 15.62 6.45 26.24
C ALA A 285 16.98 6.25 26.96
N GLY A 286 17.50 7.34 27.52
CA GLY A 286 18.78 7.38 28.22
C GLY A 286 20.03 7.52 27.33
N LEU A 287 19.90 7.51 26.01
CA LEU A 287 21.01 7.84 25.11
C LEU A 287 20.99 9.34 24.77
N ASP A 288 21.87 10.10 25.42
CA ASP A 288 22.16 11.47 25.02
C ASP A 288 23.39 11.49 24.12
N LEU A 289 23.19 11.96 22.88
CA LEU A 289 24.26 12.13 21.89
C LEU A 289 24.66 13.59 21.72
N ARG A 290 24.05 14.54 22.44
CA ARG A 290 24.43 15.95 22.33
C ARG A 290 25.70 16.21 23.16
N ARG A 291 26.54 17.10 22.67
CA ARG A 291 27.54 17.79 23.51
C ARG A 291 26.88 18.91 24.27
#